data_AF-A0A7C9UXC4-F1
#
_entry.id   AF-A0A7C9UXC4-F1
#
_cell.length_a   1.000
_cell.length_b   1.000
_cell.length_c   1.000
_cell.angle_alpha   90.00
_cell.angle_beta   90.00
_cell.angle_gamma   90.00
#
_symmetry.space_group_name_H-M   'P 1'
#
loop_
_entity.id
_entity.type
_entity.pdbx_description
1 polymer ?
#
loop_
_entity_poly.entity_id
_entity_poly.type
_entity_poly.pdbx_seq_one_letter_code
_entity_poly.pdbx_strand_id
1 'polypeptide(L)'
;MSEQKSARSKPKGNADKPAQAGVTDGEIPRPAVPDSAQVFTTLGAVAWLMGRSPAHRHLFMADLDWLVLPPLQLGQARLYHRDNQPIAYVSWGFLSEEVEARLLAGTPRLKPTDWKSGDRPWVIETVAPFAQASALEEIVADLTKTVFGGVRPNIIVVRSRQKVHGHEPSVW
;
A
#
# COMPACT_ATOMS: atom_id res chain seq x y z
N MET A 1 -11.10 44.54 -55.51
CA MET A 1 -12.00 43.50 -56.06
C MET A 1 -11.28 42.80 -57.19
N SER A 2 -11.08 41.49 -57.01
CA SER A 2 -11.17 40.42 -58.02
C SER A 2 -10.09 40.19 -59.09
N GLU A 3 -9.68 38.91 -59.13
CA GLU A 3 -9.34 38.06 -60.30
C GLU A 3 -7.87 37.81 -60.72
N GLN A 4 -7.26 36.82 -60.04
CA GLN A 4 -6.98 35.45 -60.51
C GLN A 4 -6.55 35.19 -61.97
N LYS A 5 -5.35 34.58 -62.14
CA LYS A 5 -5.11 33.20 -62.67
C LYS A 5 -3.65 33.01 -63.11
N SER A 6 -3.02 31.92 -62.65
CA SER A 6 -2.21 31.07 -63.52
C SER A 6 -2.02 29.69 -62.88
N ALA A 7 -2.32 28.65 -63.64
CA ALA A 7 -2.23 27.25 -63.25
C ALA A 7 -1.15 26.57 -64.09
N ARG A 8 -0.31 25.70 -63.50
CA ARG A 8 0.18 24.49 -64.21
C ARG A 8 0.82 23.43 -63.29
N SER A 9 0.11 22.31 -63.18
CA SER A 9 0.52 20.89 -63.18
C SER A 9 1.93 20.44 -62.75
N LYS A 10 1.96 19.51 -61.78
CA LYS A 10 3.02 18.49 -61.57
C LYS A 10 2.83 17.28 -62.52
N PRO A 11 3.90 16.66 -63.06
CA PRO A 11 3.90 15.25 -63.47
C PRO A 11 4.62 14.39 -62.41
N LYS A 12 4.01 13.31 -61.88
CA LYS A 12 3.94 11.91 -62.35
C LYS A 12 5.24 11.10 -62.17
N GLY A 13 5.14 10.02 -61.38
CA GLY A 13 6.11 8.91 -61.30
C GLY A 13 5.65 7.89 -60.26
N ASN A 14 5.19 6.74 -60.72
CA ASN A 14 4.40 5.70 -60.02
C ASN A 14 5.23 4.41 -59.84
N ALA A 15 4.75 3.51 -58.96
CA ALA A 15 5.04 2.06 -58.85
C ALA A 15 6.40 1.65 -58.22
N ASP A 16 6.53 0.59 -57.39
CA ASP A 16 5.59 -0.43 -56.89
C ASP A 16 6.22 -1.24 -55.73
N LYS A 17 5.40 -1.55 -54.70
CA LYS A 17 5.35 -2.74 -53.78
C LYS A 17 6.54 -3.15 -52.84
N PRO A 18 6.30 -3.96 -51.77
CA PRO A 18 5.02 -4.48 -51.24
C PRO A 18 4.75 -4.15 -49.76
N ALA A 19 3.48 -4.33 -49.37
CA ALA A 19 3.05 -4.39 -47.98
C ALA A 19 3.77 -5.51 -47.22
N GLN A 20 4.31 -5.19 -46.04
CA GLN A 20 4.56 -6.18 -45.00
C GLN A 20 3.67 -5.84 -43.81
N ALA A 21 2.77 -6.77 -43.52
CA ALA A 21 1.99 -6.79 -42.30
C ALA A 21 2.96 -7.00 -41.13
N GLY A 22 3.36 -5.92 -40.48
CA GLY A 22 4.03 -5.95 -39.19
C GLY A 22 2.98 -6.17 -38.11
N VAL A 23 3.05 -7.34 -37.47
CA VAL A 23 2.33 -7.68 -36.24
C VAL A 23 2.44 -6.51 -35.26
N THR A 24 1.31 -5.90 -34.88
CA THR A 24 1.28 -4.94 -33.79
C THR A 24 1.56 -5.72 -32.51
N ASP A 25 2.76 -5.54 -31.95
CA ASP A 25 3.07 -6.00 -30.60
C ASP A 25 1.96 -5.50 -29.67
N GLY A 26 1.22 -6.44 -29.10
CA GLY A 26 0.16 -6.17 -28.14
C GLY A 26 0.79 -5.63 -26.86
N GLU A 27 1.07 -4.34 -26.83
CA GLU A 27 1.46 -3.66 -25.60
C GLU A 27 0.25 -3.69 -24.66
N ILE A 28 0.33 -4.55 -23.64
CA ILE A 28 -0.65 -4.57 -22.55
C ILE A 28 -0.66 -3.16 -21.97
N PRO A 29 -1.80 -2.44 -22.00
CA PRO A 29 -1.84 -1.06 -21.53
C PRO A 29 -1.35 -0.99 -20.10
N ARG A 30 -0.24 -0.29 -19.86
CA ARG A 30 0.25 -0.04 -18.51
C ARG A 30 -0.73 0.92 -17.84
N PRO A 31 -1.47 0.52 -16.79
CA PRO A 31 -2.37 1.43 -16.11
C PRO A 31 -1.54 2.62 -15.60
N ALA A 32 -2.07 3.84 -15.75
CA ALA A 32 -1.49 5.02 -15.15
C ALA A 32 -1.69 4.94 -13.63
N VAL A 33 -0.61 4.70 -12.90
CA VAL A 33 -0.59 4.56 -11.43
C VAL A 33 0.34 5.64 -10.86
N PRO A 34 -0.05 6.38 -9.81
CA PRO A 34 0.86 7.30 -9.10
C PRO A 34 2.12 6.55 -8.68
N ASP A 35 3.31 7.12 -8.94
CA ASP A 35 4.64 6.47 -8.97
C ASP A 35 4.67 5.00 -8.47
N SER A 36 4.16 4.10 -9.33
CA SER A 36 4.02 2.68 -8.99
C SER A 36 5.32 2.03 -8.54
N ALA A 37 6.46 2.54 -9.01
CA ALA A 37 7.77 2.07 -8.60
C ALA A 37 8.00 2.31 -7.10
N GLN A 38 7.56 3.46 -6.58
CA GLN A 38 7.67 3.77 -5.15
C GLN A 38 6.75 2.89 -4.29
N VAL A 39 5.51 2.63 -4.74
CA VAL A 39 4.58 1.72 -4.04
C VAL A 39 5.15 0.31 -3.96
N PHE A 40 5.66 -0.22 -5.08
CA PHE A 40 6.23 -1.58 -5.10
C PHE A 40 7.54 -1.67 -4.32
N THR A 41 8.39 -0.65 -4.38
CA THR A 41 9.62 -0.57 -3.55
C THR A 41 9.26 -0.59 -2.06
N THR A 42 8.25 0.20 -1.67
CA THR A 42 7.78 0.24 -0.28
C THR A 42 7.17 -1.10 0.13
N LEU A 43 6.35 -1.71 -0.72
CA LEU A 43 5.76 -3.03 -0.47
C LEU A 43 6.85 -4.09 -0.23
N GLY A 44 7.91 -4.10 -1.05
CA GLY A 44 9.05 -4.99 -0.87
C GLY A 44 9.77 -4.76 0.47
N ALA A 45 9.98 -3.51 0.87
CA ALA A 45 10.57 -3.17 2.17
C ALA A 45 9.69 -3.63 3.34
N VAL A 46 8.37 -3.45 3.24
CA VAL A 46 7.40 -3.92 4.25
C VAL A 46 7.41 -5.44 4.35
N ALA A 47 7.38 -6.15 3.22
CA ALA A 47 7.47 -7.62 3.21
C ALA A 47 8.78 -8.10 3.85
N TRP A 48 9.90 -7.42 3.59
CA TRP A 48 11.20 -7.72 4.21
C TRP A 48 11.20 -7.51 5.73
N LEU A 49 10.53 -6.46 6.23
CA LEU A 49 10.32 -6.23 7.68
C LEU A 49 9.42 -7.32 8.28
N MET A 50 8.30 -7.65 7.62
CA MET A 50 7.34 -8.66 8.08
C MET A 50 8.00 -10.03 8.20
N GLY A 51 8.86 -10.41 7.25
CA GLY A 51 9.63 -11.67 7.31
C GLY A 51 10.56 -11.80 8.52
N ARG A 52 10.90 -10.67 9.18
CA ARG A 52 11.74 -10.62 10.40
C ARG A 52 10.95 -10.37 11.68
N SER A 53 9.65 -10.10 11.58
CA SER A 53 8.78 -9.92 12.74
C SER A 53 8.11 -11.26 13.11
N PRO A 54 8.32 -11.80 14.32
CA PRO A 54 7.64 -13.03 14.75
C PRO A 54 6.11 -12.95 14.64
N ALA A 55 5.53 -11.75 14.78
CA ALA A 55 4.08 -11.53 14.67
C ALA A 55 3.56 -11.59 13.23
N HIS A 56 4.42 -11.36 12.22
CA HIS A 56 4.01 -11.18 10.82
C HIS A 56 4.58 -12.22 9.86
N ARG A 57 5.67 -12.91 10.23
CA ARG A 57 6.42 -13.81 9.33
C ARG A 57 5.63 -15.02 8.79
N HIS A 58 4.41 -15.23 9.28
CA HIS A 58 3.50 -16.30 8.87
C HIS A 58 2.28 -15.78 8.10
N LEU A 59 2.19 -14.47 7.83
CA LEU A 59 1.19 -13.91 6.93
C LEU A 59 1.42 -14.41 5.51
N PHE A 60 0.34 -14.63 4.79
CA PHE A 60 0.41 -14.99 3.38
C PHE A 60 0.69 -13.76 2.53
N MET A 61 1.28 -13.93 1.35
CA MET A 61 1.47 -12.81 0.41
C MET A 61 0.15 -12.12 0.06
N ALA A 62 -0.94 -12.88 -0.04
CA ALA A 62 -2.29 -12.37 -0.26
C ALA A 62 -2.82 -11.50 0.88
N ASP A 63 -2.22 -11.55 2.08
CA ASP A 63 -2.60 -10.66 3.17
C ASP A 63 -2.13 -9.22 2.94
N LEU A 64 -1.04 -9.04 2.18
CA LEU A 64 -0.53 -7.72 1.84
C LEU A 64 -1.54 -6.90 1.01
N ASP A 65 -2.38 -7.57 0.22
CA ASP A 65 -3.38 -6.92 -0.64
C ASP A 65 -4.45 -6.16 0.14
N TRP A 66 -4.75 -6.59 1.37
CA TRP A 66 -5.73 -5.92 2.21
C TRP A 66 -5.09 -5.13 3.37
N LEU A 67 -3.92 -5.58 3.84
CA LEU A 67 -3.24 -4.99 5.01
C LEU A 67 -2.29 -3.86 4.65
N VAL A 68 -1.62 -3.92 3.49
CA VAL A 68 -0.50 -3.04 3.13
C VAL A 68 -0.79 -2.20 1.90
N LEU A 69 -1.38 -2.77 0.84
CA LEU A 69 -1.65 -2.03 -0.39
C LEU A 69 -2.62 -0.85 -0.19
N PRO A 70 -3.79 -1.00 0.47
CA PRO A 70 -4.73 0.10 0.61
C PRO A 70 -4.15 1.34 1.32
N PRO A 71 -3.48 1.23 2.48
CA PRO A 71 -2.90 2.40 3.12
C PRO A 71 -1.73 3.00 2.32
N LEU A 72 -0.95 2.20 1.59
CA LEU A 72 0.09 2.76 0.70
C LEU A 72 -0.53 3.60 -0.42
N GLN A 73 -1.60 3.11 -1.05
CA GLN A 73 -2.32 3.83 -2.10
C GLN A 73 -2.99 5.11 -1.60
N LEU A 74 -3.44 5.12 -0.34
CA LEU A 74 -4.07 6.27 0.29
C LEU A 74 -3.07 7.28 0.89
N GLY A 75 -1.76 6.98 0.87
CA GLY A 75 -0.77 7.77 1.60
C GLY A 75 -0.96 7.71 3.12
N GLN A 76 -1.64 6.68 3.62
CA GLN A 76 -1.94 6.42 5.02
C GLN A 76 -0.98 5.39 5.64
N ALA A 77 0.28 5.43 5.22
CA ALA A 77 1.35 4.61 5.75
C ALA A 77 2.68 5.36 5.73
N ARG A 78 3.60 4.95 6.60
CA ARG A 78 4.95 5.51 6.70
C ARG A 78 5.97 4.40 6.92
N LEU A 79 7.09 4.51 6.20
CA LEU A 79 8.25 3.64 6.35
C LEU A 79 9.39 4.45 6.98
N TYR A 80 9.83 4.03 8.15
CA TYR A 80 10.93 4.65 8.90
C TYR A 80 12.25 3.97 8.55
N HIS A 81 13.29 4.78 8.37
CA HIS A 81 14.62 4.31 8.00
C HIS A 81 15.65 4.77 9.03
N ARG A 82 16.68 3.94 9.22
CA ARG A 82 17.93 4.30 9.90
C ARG A 82 19.08 3.83 9.03
N ASP A 83 20.04 4.70 8.74
CA ASP A 83 21.21 4.37 7.90
C ASP A 83 20.83 3.72 6.56
N ASN A 84 19.77 4.24 5.91
CA ASN A 84 19.19 3.73 4.66
C ASN A 84 18.56 2.32 4.74
N GLN A 85 18.40 1.77 5.94
CA GLN A 85 17.72 0.50 6.19
C GLN A 85 16.31 0.73 6.75
N PRO A 86 15.26 0.06 6.23
CA PRO A 86 13.94 0.13 6.84
C PRO A 86 13.97 -0.50 8.23
N ILE A 87 13.43 0.21 9.23
CA ILE A 87 13.40 -0.23 10.64
C ILE A 87 11.98 -0.43 11.16
N ALA A 88 11.02 0.31 10.63
CA ALA A 88 9.62 0.22 11.02
C ALA A 88 8.69 0.63 9.88
N TYR A 89 7.54 -0.03 9.80
CA TYR A 89 6.40 0.36 8.98
C TYR A 89 5.20 0.57 9.88
N VAL A 90 4.46 1.65 9.64
CA VAL A 90 3.17 1.89 10.30
C VAL A 90 2.13 2.28 9.27
N SER A 91 0.92 1.75 9.43
CA SER A 91 -0.27 2.16 8.67
C SER A 91 -1.37 2.65 9.59
N TRP A 92 -2.19 3.56 9.08
CA TRP A 92 -3.32 4.12 9.80
C TRP A 92 -4.58 4.24 8.94
N GLY A 93 -5.71 4.40 9.61
CA GLY A 93 -7.00 4.66 9.01
C GLY A 93 -7.73 5.78 9.73
N PHE A 94 -8.66 6.41 9.02
CA PHE A 94 -9.69 7.26 9.59
C PHE A 94 -11.02 6.55 9.40
N LEU A 95 -11.52 5.95 10.47
CA LEU A 95 -12.63 5.02 10.43
C LEU A 95 -13.94 5.72 10.76
N SER A 96 -15.03 5.25 10.15
CA SER A 96 -16.38 5.53 10.64
C SER A 96 -16.64 4.79 11.95
N GLU A 97 -17.66 5.22 12.68
CA GLU A 97 -18.11 4.55 13.91
C GLU A 97 -18.52 3.09 13.68
N GLU A 98 -19.18 2.80 12.55
CA GLU A 98 -19.57 1.43 12.18
C GLU A 98 -18.34 0.52 11.98
N VAL A 99 -17.33 1.02 11.25
CA VAL A 99 -16.10 0.28 10.98
C VAL A 99 -15.28 0.09 12.26
N GLU A 100 -15.19 1.11 13.10
CA GLU A 100 -14.54 1.04 14.41
C GLU A 100 -15.23 0.00 15.32
N ALA A 101 -16.56 0.01 15.41
CA ALA A 101 -17.30 -0.96 16.21
C ALA A 101 -17.04 -2.40 15.74
N ARG A 102 -17.01 -2.63 14.42
CA ARG A 102 -16.69 -3.93 13.84
C ARG A 102 -15.25 -4.37 14.14
N LEU A 103 -14.31 -3.43 14.12
CA LEU A 103 -12.91 -3.68 14.46
C LEU A 103 -12.77 -4.12 15.92
N LEU A 104 -13.41 -3.39 16.84
CA LEU A 104 -13.45 -3.70 18.26
C LEU A 104 -14.15 -5.03 18.57
N ALA A 105 -15.12 -5.43 17.75
CA ALA A 105 -15.80 -6.74 17.84
C ALA A 105 -14.93 -7.92 17.37
N GLY A 106 -13.67 -7.71 17.01
CA GLY A 106 -12.72 -8.77 16.68
C GLY A 106 -12.69 -9.16 15.20
N THR A 107 -13.16 -8.27 14.31
CA THR A 107 -12.99 -8.42 12.86
C THR A 107 -11.86 -7.49 12.38
N PRO A 108 -10.59 -7.93 12.38
CA PRO A 108 -9.43 -7.06 12.15
C PRO A 108 -9.26 -6.63 10.67
N ARG A 109 -10.02 -7.23 9.74
CA ARG A 109 -9.83 -7.02 8.31
C ARG A 109 -10.63 -5.83 7.81
N LEU A 110 -9.92 -4.76 7.43
CA LEU A 110 -10.49 -3.61 6.74
C LEU A 110 -10.61 -3.88 5.23
N LYS A 111 -11.75 -3.51 4.63
CA LYS A 111 -11.91 -3.38 3.18
C LYS A 111 -11.22 -2.09 2.72
N PRO A 112 -10.83 -1.95 1.44
CA PRO A 112 -10.21 -0.73 0.93
C PRO A 112 -10.99 0.56 1.25
N THR A 113 -12.31 0.52 1.18
CA THR A 113 -13.20 1.66 1.50
C THR A 113 -13.23 2.02 2.97
N ASP A 114 -12.86 1.11 3.86
CA ASP A 114 -12.95 1.30 5.30
C ASP A 114 -11.83 2.20 5.84
N TRP A 115 -10.65 2.17 5.19
CA TRP A 115 -9.44 2.88 5.60
C TRP A 115 -9.60 4.40 5.70
N LYS A 116 -10.56 4.98 4.94
CA LYS A 116 -10.86 6.41 4.91
C LYS A 116 -12.37 6.64 4.97
N SER A 117 -13.05 5.90 5.84
CA SER A 117 -14.51 5.90 5.95
C SER A 117 -15.07 6.95 6.91
N GLY A 118 -14.23 7.61 7.72
CA GLY A 118 -14.66 8.60 8.68
C GLY A 118 -13.50 9.47 9.18
N ASP A 119 -13.56 9.86 10.45
CA ASP A 119 -12.65 10.80 11.10
C ASP A 119 -11.96 10.21 12.34
N ARG A 120 -12.29 8.99 12.75
CA ARG A 120 -11.75 8.36 13.97
C ARG A 120 -10.35 7.80 13.70
N PRO A 121 -9.30 8.32 14.36
CA PRO A 121 -7.92 7.97 14.03
C PRO A 121 -7.52 6.62 14.63
N TRP A 122 -7.02 5.73 13.78
CA TRP A 122 -6.56 4.40 14.17
C TRP A 122 -5.20 4.08 13.58
N VAL A 123 -4.26 3.62 14.40
CA VAL A 123 -3.09 2.86 13.94
C VAL A 123 -3.53 1.41 13.76
N ILE A 124 -3.43 0.93 12.52
CA ILE A 124 -3.94 -0.38 12.11
C ILE A 124 -2.84 -1.43 12.19
N GLU A 125 -1.67 -1.15 11.64
CA GLU A 125 -0.56 -2.10 11.64
C GLU A 125 0.77 -1.42 11.97
N THR A 126 1.59 -2.10 12.78
CA THR A 126 2.95 -1.68 13.14
C THR A 126 3.90 -2.86 12.99
N VAL A 127 4.78 -2.79 12.00
CA VAL A 127 5.83 -3.78 11.77
C VAL A 127 7.18 -3.17 12.12
N ALA A 128 7.70 -3.46 13.31
CA ALA A 128 8.95 -2.89 13.80
C ALA A 128 9.84 -3.97 14.46
N PRO A 129 10.38 -4.94 13.69
CA PRO A 129 11.07 -6.12 14.21
C PRO A 129 12.37 -5.83 14.98
N PHE A 130 12.91 -4.62 14.85
CA PHE A 130 14.15 -4.19 15.51
C PHE A 130 13.93 -3.05 16.50
N ALA A 131 12.69 -2.57 16.65
CA ALA A 131 12.40 -1.42 17.49
C ALA A 131 12.39 -1.83 18.96
N GLN A 132 13.04 -1.01 19.78
CA GLN A 132 12.85 -1.03 21.23
C GLN A 132 11.56 -0.30 21.58
N ALA A 133 11.05 -0.48 22.80
CA ALA A 133 9.81 0.17 23.25
C ALA A 133 9.84 1.69 23.05
N SER A 134 10.97 2.34 23.32
CA SER A 134 11.16 3.79 23.11
C SER A 134 10.95 4.22 21.66
N ALA A 135 11.38 3.42 20.68
CA ALA A 135 11.20 3.73 19.27
C ALA A 135 9.72 3.65 18.84
N LEU A 136 8.93 2.77 19.46
CA LEU A 136 7.48 2.72 19.22
C LEU A 136 6.79 3.96 19.77
N GLU A 137 7.20 4.45 20.94
CA GLU A 137 6.69 5.70 21.51
C GLU A 137 7.01 6.91 20.63
N GLU A 138 8.23 6.98 20.09
CA GLU A 138 8.64 8.03 19.14
C GLU A 138 7.78 8.01 17.87
N ILE A 139 7.52 6.83 17.31
CA ILE A 139 6.66 6.65 16.13
C ILE A 139 5.23 7.13 16.42
N VAL A 140 4.64 6.73 17.55
CA VAL A 140 3.28 7.16 17.92
C VAL A 140 3.24 8.68 18.15
N ALA A 141 4.26 9.26 18.79
CA ALA A 141 4.35 10.70 19.00
C ALA A 141 4.45 11.47 17.67
N ASP A 142 5.28 10.98 16.74
CA ASP A 142 5.40 11.52 15.38
C ASP A 142 4.07 11.49 14.62
N LEU A 143 3.36 10.36 14.62
CA LEU A 143 2.05 10.25 13.96
C LEU A 143 0.99 11.14 14.63
N THR A 144 0.95 11.18 15.96
CA THR A 144 0.05 12.07 16.71
C THR A 144 0.22 13.51 16.28
N LYS A 145 1.48 13.97 16.13
CA LYS A 145 1.79 15.34 15.72
C LYS A 145 1.53 15.61 14.24
N THR A 146 1.97 14.70 13.36
CA THR A 146 2.07 14.96 11.91
C THR A 146 0.86 14.50 11.12
N VAL A 147 0.10 13.52 11.63
CA VAL A 147 -1.03 12.91 10.94
C VAL A 147 -2.35 13.22 11.65
N PHE A 148 -2.38 13.10 12.98
CA PHE A 148 -3.62 13.16 13.75
C PHE A 148 -3.90 14.52 14.43
N GLY A 149 -3.14 15.56 14.10
CA GLY A 149 -3.40 16.92 14.57
C GLY A 149 -3.35 17.07 16.10
N GLY A 150 -2.55 16.26 16.79
CA GLY A 150 -2.44 16.23 18.26
C GLY A 150 -3.40 15.27 18.95
N VAL A 151 -4.34 14.68 18.23
CA VAL A 151 -5.25 13.64 18.77
C VAL A 151 -4.51 12.32 18.84
N ARG A 152 -4.53 11.68 20.03
CA ARG A 152 -3.95 10.34 20.17
C ARG A 152 -4.81 9.32 19.41
N PRO A 153 -4.23 8.51 18.51
CA PRO A 153 -4.96 7.48 17.81
C PRO A 153 -5.28 6.30 18.72
N ASN A 154 -6.35 5.58 18.38
CA ASN A 154 -6.55 4.22 18.87
C ASN A 154 -5.53 3.28 18.20
N ILE A 155 -5.11 2.22 18.89
CA ILE A 155 -4.08 1.30 18.38
C ILE A 155 -4.61 -0.14 18.45
N ILE A 156 -4.51 -0.88 17.34
CA ILE A 156 -4.73 -2.33 17.36
C ILE A 156 -3.55 -2.99 18.06
N VAL A 157 -3.80 -3.64 19.20
CA VAL A 157 -2.82 -4.56 19.80
C VAL A 157 -3.08 -5.94 19.22
N VAL A 158 -2.27 -6.37 18.25
CA VAL A 158 -2.26 -7.75 17.78
C VAL A 158 -1.70 -8.62 18.91
N ARG A 159 -2.59 -9.10 19.79
CA ARG A 159 -2.24 -10.18 20.72
C ARG A 159 -1.87 -11.38 19.87
N SER A 160 -0.61 -11.79 19.90
CA SER A 160 -0.16 -12.94 19.12
C SER A 160 -1.13 -14.10 19.36
N ARG A 161 -1.59 -14.76 18.29
CA ARG A 161 -2.27 -16.06 18.40
C ARG A 161 -1.25 -17.12 18.81
N GLN A 162 -0.58 -16.97 19.94
CA GLN A 162 -0.13 -18.15 20.65
C GLN A 162 -1.37 -18.77 21.26
N LYS A 163 -1.93 -19.78 20.57
CA LYS A 163 -2.65 -20.82 21.27
C LYS A 163 -1.68 -21.30 22.35
N VAL A 164 -1.98 -21.00 23.61
CA VAL A 164 -1.43 -21.76 24.73
C VAL A 164 -1.78 -23.20 24.38
N HIS A 165 -0.77 -24.00 24.02
CA HIS A 165 -0.99 -25.42 23.86
C HIS A 165 -1.47 -25.89 25.23
N GLY A 166 -2.74 -26.27 25.31
CA GLY A 166 -3.30 -26.84 26.52
C GLY A 166 -2.43 -28.03 26.88
N HIS A 167 -1.68 -27.90 27.96
CA HIS A 167 -1.18 -29.07 28.66
C HIS A 167 -2.44 -29.78 29.16
N GLU A 168 -2.88 -30.80 28.44
CA GLU A 168 -3.72 -31.82 29.07
C GLU A 168 -2.92 -32.38 30.25
N PRO A 169 -3.51 -32.48 31.44
CA PRO A 169 -2.88 -33.24 32.51
C PRO A 169 -2.84 -34.69 32.04
N SER A 170 -1.62 -35.20 31.81
CA SER A 170 -1.41 -36.63 31.65
C SER A 170 -1.85 -37.29 32.95
N VAL A 171 -3.03 -37.90 32.91
CA VAL A 171 -3.44 -38.91 33.89
C VAL A 171 -2.58 -40.14 33.63
N TRP A 172 -1.55 -40.31 34.45
CA TRP A 172 -1.00 -41.58 34.90
C TRP A 172 -0.52 -41.41 36.33
#